data_AF-A0A662LFV7-F1
#
_entry.id   AF-A0A662LFV7-F1
#
_cell.length_a   1.000
_cell.length_b   1.000
_cell.length_c   1.000
_cell.angle_alpha   90.00
_cell.angle_beta   90.00
_cell.angle_gamma   90.00
#
_symmetry.space_group_name_H-M   'P 1'
#
loop_
_entity.id
_entity.type
_entity.pdbx_description
1 polymer ?
#
loop_
_entity_poly.entity_id
_entity_poly.type
_entity_poly.pdbx_seq_one_letter_code
_entity_poly.pdbx_strand_id
1 'polypeptide(L)'
;MKYNKKNMEVVAGLWDKTGRKSLVCPQCKGKMVIVQVEPVYDADEAYTPYDTVIECTRCGFKIRTESFTLLGSVKDFDATHMEVGSWSPSGSRVVSRYEHVLDYNLLKKLKESGELVEFLVVNKQVVEVIG
;
A
#
# COMPACT_ATOMS: atom_id res chain seq x y z
N MET A 1 10.25 0.24 -14.13
CA MET A 1 8.93 0.18 -14.83
C MET A 1 8.31 1.57 -14.94
N LYS A 2 7.59 1.89 -16.04
CA LYS A 2 6.97 3.22 -16.25
C LYS A 2 5.80 3.45 -15.30
N TYR A 3 5.87 4.54 -14.53
CA TYR A 3 4.78 5.13 -13.76
C TYR A 3 3.47 5.20 -14.56
N ASN A 4 2.43 4.48 -14.12
CA ASN A 4 1.10 4.53 -14.76
C ASN A 4 0.09 5.21 -13.83
N LYS A 5 0.03 6.55 -13.96
CA LYS A 5 -0.87 7.43 -13.19
C LYS A 5 -2.34 6.99 -13.22
N LYS A 6 -2.80 6.41 -14.34
CA LYS A 6 -4.18 5.94 -14.50
C LYS A 6 -4.51 4.77 -13.59
N ASN A 7 -3.55 3.89 -13.31
CA ASN A 7 -3.74 2.77 -12.40
C ASN A 7 -3.77 3.25 -10.94
N MET A 8 -3.04 4.31 -10.57
CA MET A 8 -3.09 4.91 -9.23
C MET A 8 -4.47 5.46 -8.89
N GLU A 9 -5.04 6.30 -9.77
CA GLU A 9 -6.35 6.90 -9.53
C GLU A 9 -7.45 5.83 -9.38
N VAL A 10 -7.34 4.73 -10.15
CA VAL A 10 -8.27 3.60 -10.05
C VAL A 10 -8.10 2.88 -8.73
N VAL A 11 -6.87 2.52 -8.33
CA VAL A 11 -6.60 1.79 -7.06
C VAL A 11 -7.00 2.61 -5.85
N ALA A 12 -6.65 3.90 -5.80
CA ALA A 12 -7.08 4.81 -4.73
C ALA A 12 -8.61 4.93 -4.66
N GLY A 13 -9.29 4.90 -5.81
CA GLY A 13 -10.75 4.92 -5.90
C GLY A 13 -11.45 3.60 -5.52
N LEU A 14 -10.72 2.49 -5.37
CA LEU A 14 -11.29 1.22 -4.91
C LEU A 14 -11.54 1.21 -3.41
N TRP A 15 -10.79 2.01 -2.64
CA TRP A 15 -10.87 1.98 -1.19
C TRP A 15 -12.16 2.62 -0.70
N ASP A 16 -12.89 1.88 0.13
CA ASP A 16 -14.09 2.38 0.78
C ASP A 16 -13.74 3.51 1.76
N LYS A 17 -14.11 4.74 1.37
CA LYS A 17 -13.93 5.96 2.16
C LYS A 17 -14.77 5.98 3.44
N THR A 18 -15.68 5.03 3.63
CA THR A 18 -16.49 4.91 4.86
C THR A 18 -15.73 4.22 6.02
N GLY A 19 -14.44 3.92 5.86
CA GLY A 19 -13.58 3.43 6.93
C GLY A 19 -13.64 1.91 7.15
N ARG A 20 -14.35 1.16 6.29
CA ARG A 20 -14.47 -0.30 6.38
C ARG A 20 -13.24 -1.08 5.87
N LYS A 21 -12.15 -0.39 5.52
CA LYS A 21 -10.88 -0.98 5.03
C LYS A 21 -11.11 -2.04 3.94
N SER A 22 -12.08 -1.84 3.06
CA SER A 22 -12.43 -2.79 2.02
C SER A 22 -12.25 -2.18 0.65
N LEU A 23 -11.68 -2.95 -0.27
CA LEU A 23 -11.70 -2.65 -1.69
C LEU A 23 -13.08 -2.97 -2.28
N VAL A 24 -13.63 -2.02 -3.02
CA VAL A 24 -14.96 -2.10 -3.64
C VAL A 24 -14.83 -2.01 -5.16
N CYS A 25 -15.41 -2.99 -5.85
CA CYS A 25 -15.41 -3.03 -7.29
C CYS A 25 -16.16 -1.85 -7.90
N PRO A 26 -15.56 -1.08 -8.83
CA PRO A 26 -16.21 0.07 -9.44
C PRO A 26 -17.37 -0.34 -10.35
N GLN A 27 -17.34 -1.54 -10.92
CA GLN A 27 -18.35 -2.04 -11.86
C GLN A 27 -19.59 -2.61 -11.16
N CYS A 28 -19.43 -3.52 -10.19
CA CYS A 28 -20.54 -4.26 -9.60
C CYS A 28 -20.70 -4.06 -8.09
N LYS A 29 -19.89 -3.18 -7.48
CA LYS A 29 -19.83 -2.92 -6.02
C LYS A 29 -19.51 -4.17 -5.17
N GLY A 30 -19.04 -5.24 -5.79
CA GLY A 30 -18.59 -6.45 -5.11
C GLY A 30 -17.28 -6.22 -4.36
N LYS A 31 -16.96 -7.12 -3.43
CA LYS A 31 -15.66 -7.11 -2.74
C LYS A 31 -14.54 -7.34 -3.77
N MET A 32 -13.39 -6.71 -3.55
CA MET A 32 -12.17 -7.04 -4.26
C MET A 32 -11.13 -7.64 -3.32
N VAL A 33 -10.23 -8.42 -3.89
CA VAL A 33 -9.11 -9.07 -3.19
C VAL A 33 -7.80 -8.70 -3.86
N ILE A 34 -6.73 -8.65 -3.07
CA ILE A 34 -5.36 -8.43 -3.53
C ILE A 34 -4.68 -9.79 -3.59
N VAL A 35 -4.11 -10.15 -4.74
CA VAL A 35 -3.38 -11.40 -4.95
C VAL A 35 -1.96 -11.07 -5.39
N GLN A 36 -0.97 -11.35 -4.55
CA GLN A 36 0.44 -11.30 -4.90
C GLN A 36 0.80 -12.56 -5.68
N VAL A 37 1.33 -12.41 -6.89
CA VAL A 37 1.55 -13.50 -7.85
C VAL A 37 3.01 -13.95 -7.81
N GLU A 38 3.87 -13.29 -8.59
CA GLU A 38 5.29 -13.61 -8.68
C GLU A 38 6.11 -12.46 -8.10
N PRO A 39 7.16 -12.75 -7.32
CA PRO A 39 8.10 -11.72 -6.90
C PRO A 39 8.81 -11.16 -8.13
N VAL A 40 8.89 -9.85 -8.21
CA VAL A 40 9.71 -9.13 -9.19
C VAL A 40 11.07 -8.96 -8.55
N TYR A 41 12.10 -9.58 -9.13
CA TYR A 41 13.45 -9.41 -8.61
C TYR A 41 13.94 -7.99 -8.90
N ASP A 42 14.13 -7.20 -7.85
CA ASP A 42 14.69 -5.86 -7.92
C ASP A 42 15.82 -5.74 -6.90
N ALA A 43 17.06 -5.67 -7.38
CA ALA A 43 18.24 -5.56 -6.53
C ALA A 43 18.44 -4.13 -6.00
N ASP A 44 17.70 -3.15 -6.53
CA ASP A 44 17.80 -1.74 -6.19
C ASP A 44 16.84 -1.35 -5.05
N GLU A 45 16.06 -2.30 -4.51
CA GLU A 45 15.09 -2.06 -3.44
C GLU A 45 15.35 -2.95 -2.21
N ALA A 46 15.08 -2.41 -1.02
CA ALA A 46 15.23 -3.16 0.25
C ALA A 46 14.04 -4.09 0.55
N TYR A 47 12.97 -3.99 -0.24
CA TYR A 47 11.78 -4.82 -0.17
C TYR A 47 11.69 -5.69 -1.42
N THR A 48 10.93 -6.77 -1.35
CA THR A 48 10.62 -7.60 -2.53
C THR A 48 9.30 -7.12 -3.14
N PRO A 49 9.31 -6.50 -4.33
CA PRO A 49 8.08 -6.21 -5.06
C PRO A 49 7.45 -7.49 -5.62
N TYR A 50 6.13 -7.49 -5.75
CA TYR A 50 5.33 -8.56 -6.31
C TYR A 50 4.44 -8.03 -7.42
N ASP A 51 4.38 -8.74 -8.55
CA ASP A 51 3.30 -8.55 -9.52
C ASP A 51 1.99 -8.93 -8.82
N THR A 52 1.04 -8.00 -8.83
CA THR A 52 -0.14 -8.03 -7.98
C THR A 52 -1.39 -7.85 -8.82
N VAL A 53 -2.33 -8.77 -8.67
CA VAL A 53 -3.64 -8.70 -9.28
C VAL A 53 -4.65 -8.29 -8.22
N ILE A 54 -5.38 -7.20 -8.46
CA ILE A 54 -6.55 -6.83 -7.66
C ILE A 54 -7.79 -7.22 -8.46
N GLU A 55 -8.56 -8.18 -7.97
CA GLU A 55 -9.70 -8.74 -8.69
C GLU A 55 -11.01 -8.70 -7.91
N CYS A 56 -12.12 -8.53 -8.63
CA CYS A 56 -13.45 -8.59 -8.03
C CYS A 56 -13.89 -10.04 -7.84
N THR A 57 -14.44 -10.35 -6.67
CA THR A 57 -14.95 -11.69 -6.36
C THR A 57 -16.29 -12.02 -7.03
N ARG A 58 -16.89 -11.06 -7.77
CA ARG A 58 -18.24 -11.18 -8.34
C ARG A 58 -18.31 -10.99 -9.87
N CYS A 59 -17.42 -10.20 -10.46
CA CYS A 59 -17.41 -9.94 -11.91
C CYS A 59 -16.00 -10.00 -12.48
N GLY A 60 -15.84 -9.96 -13.81
CA GLY A 60 -14.54 -10.07 -14.48
C GLY A 60 -13.61 -8.86 -14.36
N PHE A 61 -13.94 -7.87 -13.51
CA PHE A 61 -13.10 -6.70 -13.31
C PHE A 61 -11.82 -7.07 -12.55
N LYS A 62 -10.66 -6.73 -13.14
CA LYS A 62 -9.35 -6.90 -12.53
C LYS A 62 -8.39 -5.79 -12.93
N ILE A 63 -7.43 -5.52 -12.07
CA ILE A 63 -6.33 -4.56 -12.26
C ILE A 63 -5.03 -5.28 -11.96
N ARG A 64 -3.99 -4.98 -12.74
CA ARG A 64 -2.63 -5.47 -12.50
C ARG A 64 -1.76 -4.30 -12.06
N THR A 65 -1.03 -4.48 -10.98
CA THR A 65 -0.20 -3.48 -10.31
C THR A 65 0.96 -4.14 -9.59
N GLU A 66 1.78 -3.36 -8.91
CA GLU A 66 2.80 -3.86 -7.99
C GLU A 66 2.33 -3.71 -6.53
N SER A 67 2.78 -4.60 -5.66
CA SER A 67 2.72 -4.43 -4.21
C SER A 67 4.00 -4.93 -3.56
N PHE A 68 4.26 -4.46 -2.34
CA PHE A 68 5.35 -4.93 -1.50
C PHE A 68 5.01 -4.71 -0.04
N THR A 69 5.73 -5.37 0.85
CA THR A 69 5.69 -5.05 2.26
C THR A 69 6.92 -4.24 2.66
N LEU A 70 6.71 -3.28 3.57
CA LEU A 70 7.76 -2.40 4.06
C LEU A 70 7.75 -2.41 5.59
N LEU A 71 8.81 -2.92 6.21
CA LEU A 71 9.02 -2.79 7.64
C LEU A 71 9.52 -1.38 7.98
N GLY A 72 8.84 -0.67 8.86
CA GLY A 72 9.24 0.69 9.23
C GLY A 72 8.46 1.29 10.40
N SER A 73 8.78 2.54 10.71
CA SER A 73 8.09 3.34 11.74
C SER A 73 7.48 4.59 11.12
N VAL A 74 6.31 5.01 11.60
CA VAL A 74 5.67 6.25 11.16
C VAL A 74 6.48 7.44 11.70
N LYS A 75 6.93 8.33 10.81
CA LYS A 75 7.66 9.56 11.17
C LYS A 75 6.75 10.77 11.18
N ASP A 76 5.91 10.90 10.16
CA ASP A 76 4.88 11.93 10.09
C ASP A 76 3.72 11.48 9.20
N PHE A 77 2.59 12.18 9.27
CA PHE A 77 1.45 11.94 8.38
C PHE A 77 0.48 13.12 8.35
N ASP A 78 -0.26 13.23 7.24
CA ASP A 78 -1.37 14.14 7.03
C ASP A 78 -2.63 13.35 6.59
N ALA A 79 -3.62 14.02 5.99
CA ALA A 79 -4.85 13.37 5.54
C ALA A 79 -4.67 12.47 4.29
N THR A 80 -3.54 12.61 3.60
CA THR A 80 -3.29 12.02 2.27
C THR A 80 -1.97 11.26 2.22
N HIS A 81 -0.96 11.72 2.95
CA HIS A 81 0.39 11.18 2.90
C HIS A 81 0.90 10.79 4.28
N MET A 82 1.77 9.79 4.29
CA MET A 82 2.53 9.39 5.47
C MET A 82 4.01 9.23 5.12
N GLU A 83 4.85 9.43 6.11
CA GLU A 83 6.29 9.26 6.04
C GLU A 83 6.69 8.04 6.86
N VAL A 84 7.38 7.11 6.21
CA VAL A 84 7.84 5.86 6.81
C VAL A 84 9.35 5.87 6.87
N GLY A 85 9.88 5.81 8.10
CA GLY A 85 11.29 5.55 8.33
C GLY A 85 11.58 4.07 8.15
N SER A 86 12.45 3.73 7.21
CA SER A 86 12.80 2.37 6.82
C SER A 86 14.28 2.29 6.41
N TRP A 87 14.66 1.27 5.64
CA TRP A 87 16.02 1.02 5.19
C TRP A 87 16.11 1.07 3.67
N SER A 88 17.21 1.64 3.19
CA SER A 88 17.66 1.51 1.80
C SER A 88 18.26 0.12 1.55
N PRO A 89 18.49 -0.26 0.28
CA PRO A 89 19.16 -1.54 -0.05
C PRO A 89 20.53 -1.70 0.61
N SER A 90 21.23 -0.57 0.83
CA SER A 90 22.52 -0.54 1.52
C SER A 90 22.45 -0.75 3.04
N GLY A 91 21.25 -0.83 3.62
CA GLY A 91 21.03 -0.86 5.06
C GLY A 91 21.11 0.52 5.74
N SER A 92 21.29 1.61 4.99
CA SER A 92 21.19 2.97 5.53
C SER A 92 19.74 3.33 5.83
N ARG A 93 19.49 4.11 6.90
CA ARG A 93 18.14 4.61 7.21
C ARG A 93 17.68 5.62 6.17
N VAL A 94 16.42 5.50 5.75
CA VAL A 94 15.76 6.43 4.82
C VAL A 94 14.36 6.76 5.31
N VAL A 95 13.84 7.91 4.89
CA VAL A 95 12.45 8.30 5.11
C VAL A 95 11.79 8.41 3.75
N SER A 96 10.75 7.60 3.52
CA SER A 96 10.01 7.56 2.27
C SER A 96 8.60 8.07 2.49
N ARG A 97 8.08 8.87 1.55
CA ARG A 97 6.74 9.45 1.61
C ARG A 97 5.81 8.68 0.67
N TYR A 98 4.67 8.25 1.20
CA TYR A 98 3.65 7.48 0.49
C TYR A 98 2.28 8.13 0.63
N GLU A 99 1.40 7.93 -0.35
CA GLU A 99 -0.04 8.11 -0.12
C GLU A 99 -0.55 7.02 0.83
N HIS A 100 -1.65 7.25 1.54
CA HIS A 100 -2.26 6.21 2.37
C HIS A 100 -3.79 6.26 2.44
N VAL A 101 -4.39 5.14 2.86
CA VAL A 101 -5.81 5.03 3.24
C VAL A 101 -6.00 4.62 4.70
N LEU A 102 -4.90 4.61 5.47
CA LEU A 102 -4.92 4.22 6.88
C LEU A 102 -5.69 5.22 7.77
N ASP A 103 -6.29 4.69 8.84
CA ASP A 103 -7.02 5.47 9.83
C ASP A 103 -6.10 6.43 10.60
N TYR A 104 -6.59 7.65 10.85
CA TYR A 104 -5.84 8.70 11.52
C TYR A 104 -5.43 8.31 12.96
N ASN A 105 -6.33 7.66 13.72
CA ASN A 105 -6.02 7.28 15.10
C ASN A 105 -4.99 6.15 15.15
N LEU A 106 -5.02 5.23 14.18
CA LEU A 106 -3.97 4.22 14.01
C LEU A 106 -2.61 4.88 13.76
N LEU A 107 -2.53 5.78 12.76
CA LEU A 107 -1.29 6.47 12.43
C LEU A 107 -0.76 7.32 13.59
N LYS A 108 -1.65 7.99 14.33
CA LYS A 108 -1.29 8.75 15.53
C LYS A 108 -0.62 7.86 16.58
N LYS A 109 -1.22 6.70 16.88
CA LYS A 109 -0.66 5.73 17.84
C LYS A 109 0.71 5.22 17.39
N LEU A 110 0.86 4.83 16.13
CA LEU A 110 2.13 4.33 15.60
C LEU A 110 3.25 5.38 15.60
N LYS A 111 2.90 6.65 15.33
CA LYS A 111 3.85 7.78 15.44
C LYS A 111 4.29 8.02 16.88
N GLU A 112 3.34 7.97 17.82
CA GLU A 112 3.61 8.16 19.26
C GLU A 112 4.42 7.01 19.86
N SER A 113 4.16 5.76 19.45
CA SER A 113 4.90 4.59 19.94
C SER A 113 6.28 4.44 19.30
N GLY A 114 6.44 4.88 18.05
CA GLY A 114 7.67 4.69 17.28
C GLY A 114 7.98 3.23 16.94
N GLU A 115 6.99 2.34 17.10
CA GLU A 115 7.12 0.92 16.85
C GLU A 115 7.42 0.62 15.37
N LEU A 116 8.13 -0.47 15.16
CA LEU A 116 8.35 -1.02 13.83
C LEU A 116 7.19 -1.95 13.50
N VAL A 117 6.49 -1.66 12.41
CA VAL A 117 5.38 -2.46 11.89
C VAL A 117 5.58 -2.69 10.40
N GLU A 118 4.95 -3.74 9.88
CA GLU A 118 4.99 -4.03 8.45
C GLU A 118 3.81 -3.33 7.75
N PHE A 119 4.11 -2.58 6.70
CA PHE A 119 3.11 -1.89 5.89
C PHE A 119 2.92 -2.61 4.57
N LEU A 120 1.68 -2.89 4.20
CA LEU A 120 1.36 -3.30 2.83
C LEU A 120 1.26 -2.05 1.96
N VAL A 121 2.12 -1.99 0.95
CA VAL A 121 2.12 -0.94 -0.07
C VAL A 121 1.60 -1.54 -1.37
N VAL A 122 0.53 -0.97 -1.92
CA VAL A 122 -0.03 -1.36 -3.22
C VAL A 122 0.00 -0.14 -4.12
N ASN A 123 0.69 -0.23 -5.27
CA ASN A 123 0.83 0.87 -6.22
C ASN A 123 1.31 2.18 -5.58
N LYS A 124 2.34 2.11 -4.71
CA LYS A 124 2.89 3.23 -3.94
C LYS A 124 1.94 3.89 -2.92
N GLN A 125 0.81 3.26 -2.63
CA GLN A 125 -0.11 3.67 -1.57
C GLN A 125 -0.03 2.67 -0.41
N VAL A 126 0.11 3.17 0.82
CA VAL A 126 0.04 2.35 2.04
C VAL A 126 -1.43 2.04 2.34
N VAL A 127 -1.76 0.76 2.36
CA VAL A 127 -3.17 0.33 2.43
C VAL A 127 -3.50 -0.45 3.68
N GLU A 128 -2.51 -1.09 4.29
CA GLU A 128 -2.71 -1.90 5.48
C GLU A 128 -1.44 -1.91 6.35
N VAL A 129 -1.64 -2.10 7.65
CA VAL A 129 -0.58 -2.45 8.61
C VAL A 129 -0.77 -3.93 8.91
N ILE A 130 0.26 -4.73 8.65
CA ILE A 130 0.31 -6.17 8.89
C ILE A 130 0.99 -6.40 10.24
N GLY A 131 0.25 -6.93 11.22
CA GLY A 131 0.73 -7.16 12.58
C GLY A 131 -0.39 -7.16 13.62
#